data_AF-A0A828P2Z4-F1
#
_entry.id   AF-A0A828P2Z4-F1
#
_cell.length_a   1.000
_cell.length_b   1.000
_cell.length_c   1.000
_cell.angle_alpha   90.00
_cell.angle_beta   90.00
_cell.angle_gamma   90.00
#
_symmetry.space_group_name_H-M   'P 1'
#
loop_
_entity.id
_entity.type
_entity.pdbx_description
1 polymer ?
#
loop_
_entity_poly.entity_id
_entity_poly.type
_entity_poly.pdbx_seq_one_letter_code
_entity_poly.pdbx_strand_id
1 'polypeptide(L)'
;MIDIHAELNEYKKDFISLREFLEVVLQVAGDGYHIWEVITWTLRKIKKETGSIGINLYRINKFNDLELYIKNNSTNLDVLYEKLKSVKRTGHLPLKWADDDGFGGIGFRRNEIFAIFPDVFDALMELYFAKLFENDEAQGRDIEQKELRTKDDLLSRIAMLERENEKLRARIEQLEQERPIHLYKYWDKDPLAKAIEIRRDNWANYDPENDFATRGNQEAITRELKQWGASNALATLIERTACPINRDNSQKNAKPD
;
A
#
# COMPACT_ATOMS: atom_id res chain seq x y z
N MET A 1 3.40 -17.02 17.73
CA MET A 1 4.17 -16.20 18.68
C MET A 1 4.33 -14.83 18.03
N ILE A 2 3.85 -13.76 18.65
CA ILE A 2 3.91 -12.40 18.07
C ILE A 2 5.35 -11.89 18.23
N ASP A 3 5.96 -11.44 17.13
CA ASP A 3 7.28 -10.81 17.17
C ASP A 3 7.10 -9.32 17.48
N ILE A 4 7.10 -9.01 18.79
CA ILE A 4 6.94 -7.64 19.30
C ILE A 4 8.04 -6.71 18.76
N HIS A 5 9.25 -7.23 18.47
CA HIS A 5 10.30 -6.41 17.86
C HIS A 5 9.97 -6.04 16.42
N ALA A 6 9.34 -6.93 15.65
CA ALA A 6 8.88 -6.64 14.31
C ALA A 6 7.74 -5.60 14.31
N GLU A 7 6.77 -5.73 15.22
CA GLU A 7 5.67 -4.76 15.35
C GLU A 7 6.17 -3.37 15.79
N LEU A 8 7.07 -3.31 16.78
CA LEU A 8 7.67 -2.04 17.25
C LEU A 8 8.53 -1.34 16.19
N ASN A 9 8.96 -2.04 15.14
CA ASN A 9 9.77 -1.48 14.06
C ASN A 9 9.02 -1.45 12.71
N GLU A 10 7.71 -1.69 12.71
CA GLU A 10 6.94 -1.76 11.46
C GLU A 10 7.01 -0.47 10.65
N TYR A 11 7.03 0.69 11.30
CA TYR A 11 7.19 1.99 10.65
C TYR A 11 8.47 2.08 9.79
N LYS A 12 9.52 1.32 10.11
CA LYS A 12 10.76 1.29 9.31
C LYS A 12 10.55 0.67 7.93
N LYS A 13 9.45 -0.03 7.68
CA LYS A 13 9.08 -0.49 6.32
C LYS A 13 8.81 0.67 5.39
N ASP A 14 8.18 1.74 5.91
CA ASP A 14 7.67 2.85 5.11
C ASP A 14 8.45 4.15 5.33
N PHE A 15 9.18 4.28 6.45
CA PHE A 15 9.95 5.46 6.81
C PHE A 15 11.46 5.22 6.70
N ILE A 16 12.18 6.27 6.31
CA ILE A 16 13.63 6.37 6.45
C ILE A 16 13.97 7.73 7.04
N SER A 17 14.73 7.75 8.13
CA SER A 17 15.15 9.02 8.73
C SER A 17 16.09 9.77 7.78
N LEU A 18 16.14 11.10 7.89
CA LEU A 18 17.04 11.92 7.08
C LEU A 18 18.50 11.49 7.28
N ARG A 19 18.86 11.09 8.49
CA ARG A 19 20.19 10.53 8.79
C ARG A 19 20.46 9.24 8.02
N GLU A 20 19.60 8.23 8.18
CA GLU A 20 19.78 6.93 7.51
C GLU A 20 19.85 7.12 5.99
N PHE A 21 18.97 7.95 5.43
CA PHE A 21 19.00 8.27 4.01
C PHE A 21 20.36 8.85 3.58
N LEU A 22 20.92 9.80 4.33
CA LEU A 22 22.22 10.39 3.99
C LEU A 22 23.39 9.43 4.17
N GLU A 23 23.35 8.56 5.19
CA GLU A 23 24.36 7.51 5.37
C GLU A 23 24.39 6.59 4.14
N VAL A 24 23.21 6.19 3.66
CA VAL A 24 23.09 5.36 2.46
C VAL A 24 23.60 6.11 1.23
N VAL A 25 23.17 7.35 1.02
CA VAL A 25 23.63 8.15 -0.13
C VAL A 25 25.15 8.35 -0.11
N LEU A 26 25.75 8.60 1.05
CA LEU A 26 27.21 8.73 1.19
C LEU A 26 27.92 7.42 0.89
N GLN A 27 27.39 6.30 1.38
CA GLN A 27 27.94 4.98 1.09
C GLN A 27 27.89 4.66 -0.41
N VAL A 28 26.81 5.04 -1.09
CA VAL A 28 26.65 4.88 -2.55
C VAL A 28 27.59 5.79 -3.33
N ALA A 29 27.81 7.02 -2.86
CA ALA A 29 28.77 7.93 -3.49
C ALA A 29 30.22 7.41 -3.37
N GLY A 30 30.53 6.72 -2.28
CA GLY A 30 31.86 6.20 -1.97
C GLY A 30 32.82 7.28 -1.41
N ASP A 31 34.01 6.84 -1.00
CA ASP A 31 34.98 7.67 -0.27
C ASP A 31 35.63 8.79 -1.11
N GLY A 32 35.39 8.81 -2.42
CA GLY A 32 35.99 9.75 -3.36
C GLY A 32 35.34 11.14 -3.40
N TYR A 33 34.22 11.34 -2.70
CA TYR A 33 33.47 12.60 -2.72
C TYR A 33 33.41 13.24 -1.35
N HIS A 34 33.57 14.55 -1.31
CA HIS A 34 33.34 15.29 -0.09
C HIS A 34 31.84 15.33 0.24
N ILE A 35 31.50 15.21 1.53
CA ILE A 35 30.11 15.26 2.02
C ILE A 35 29.30 16.45 1.48
N TRP A 36 29.94 17.61 1.27
CA TRP A 36 29.27 18.80 0.72
C TRP A 36 28.88 18.64 -0.75
N GLU A 37 29.64 17.88 -1.53
CA GLU A 37 29.35 17.57 -2.94
C GLU A 37 28.14 16.66 -3.02
N VAL A 38 28.13 15.62 -2.19
CA VAL A 38 27.02 14.67 -2.06
C VAL A 38 25.73 15.39 -1.65
N ILE A 39 25.80 16.25 -0.63
CA ILE A 39 24.65 17.07 -0.20
C ILE A 39 24.17 18.01 -1.32
N THR A 40 25.11 18.65 -2.02
CA THR A 40 24.76 19.57 -3.12
C THR A 40 24.07 18.82 -4.25
N TRP A 41 24.53 17.60 -4.56
CA TRP A 41 23.90 16.72 -5.53
C TRP A 41 22.50 16.30 -5.09
N THR A 42 22.33 15.86 -3.83
CA THR A 42 21.01 15.46 -3.27
C THR A 42 20.00 16.59 -3.39
N LEU A 43 20.36 17.81 -2.97
CA LEU A 43 19.50 18.99 -3.05
C LEU A 43 19.15 19.35 -4.50
N ARG A 44 20.12 19.29 -5.42
CA ARG A 44 19.89 19.55 -6.84
C ARG A 44 18.93 18.54 -7.45
N LYS A 45 19.10 17.24 -7.14
CA LYS A 45 18.25 16.17 -7.66
C LYS A 45 16.81 16.32 -7.13
N ILE A 46 16.62 16.53 -5.82
CA ILE A 46 15.30 16.78 -5.24
C ILE A 46 14.63 18.00 -5.90
N LYS A 47 15.34 19.12 -6.03
CA LYS A 47 14.79 20.33 -6.66
C LYS A 47 14.41 20.11 -8.12
N LYS A 48 15.20 19.35 -8.87
CA LYS A 48 14.95 19.03 -10.27
C LYS A 48 13.69 18.17 -10.43
N GLU A 49 13.55 17.11 -9.64
CA GLU A 49 12.47 16.13 -9.80
C GLU A 49 11.15 16.59 -9.16
N THR A 50 11.19 17.40 -8.10
CA THR A 50 9.98 17.86 -7.39
C THR A 50 9.50 19.26 -7.80
N GLY A 51 10.32 20.01 -8.55
CA GLY A 51 9.96 21.35 -9.04
C GLY A 51 9.48 22.29 -7.94
N SER A 52 8.29 22.88 -8.12
CA SER A 52 7.64 23.78 -7.14
C SER A 52 6.79 23.05 -6.10
N ILE A 53 6.52 21.75 -6.28
CA ILE A 53 5.70 20.93 -5.37
C ILE A 53 6.47 20.64 -4.07
N GLY A 54 7.80 20.58 -4.16
CA GLY A 54 8.67 20.32 -3.02
C GLY A 54 8.64 18.85 -2.59
N ILE A 55 9.34 18.55 -1.48
CA ILE A 55 9.37 17.21 -0.88
C ILE A 55 8.68 17.24 0.46
N ASN A 56 7.95 16.17 0.78
CA ASN A 56 7.35 16.00 2.10
C ASN A 56 8.37 15.42 3.08
N LEU A 57 8.45 16.05 4.25
CA LEU A 57 9.13 15.49 5.40
C LEU A 57 8.09 14.84 6.30
N TYR A 58 8.48 13.76 6.95
CA TYR A 58 7.65 13.02 7.88
C TYR A 58 8.37 12.82 9.20
N ARG A 59 7.62 12.54 10.25
CA ARG A 59 8.15 12.09 11.55
C ARG A 59 7.32 10.93 12.07
N ILE A 60 7.91 10.18 12.99
CA ILE A 60 7.23 9.13 13.73
C ILE A 60 6.69 9.73 15.03
N ASN A 61 5.39 9.63 15.26
CA ASN A 61 4.78 10.13 16.48
C ASN A 61 5.04 9.19 17.67
N LYS A 62 4.58 9.59 18.87
CA LYS A 62 4.74 8.79 20.09
C LYS A 62 4.04 7.42 20.09
N PHE A 63 3.20 7.16 19.09
CA PHE A 63 2.48 5.90 18.88
C PHE A 63 3.11 5.04 17.76
N ASN A 64 4.29 5.43 17.25
CA ASN A 64 4.95 4.82 16.10
C ASN A 64 4.21 4.99 14.76
N ASP A 65 3.25 5.90 14.67
CA ASP A 65 2.59 6.21 13.40
C ASP A 65 3.37 7.28 12.62
N LEU A 66 3.35 7.14 11.31
CA LEU A 66 3.98 8.06 10.38
C LEU A 66 3.08 9.25 10.08
N GLU A 67 3.50 10.45 10.48
CA GLU A 67 2.77 11.69 10.25
C GLU A 67 3.58 12.71 9.44
N LEU A 68 2.87 13.59 8.73
CA LEU A 68 3.49 14.67 7.97
C LEU A 68 4.17 15.65 8.95
N TYR A 69 5.42 15.99 8.67
CA TYR A 69 6.13 17.02 9.41
C TYR A 69 5.55 18.39 9.05
N ILE A 70 5.12 19.13 10.06
CA ILE A 70 4.58 20.48 9.93
C ILE A 70 5.39 21.40 10.83
N LYS A 71 6.01 22.42 10.23
CA LYS A 71 6.72 23.47 10.96
C LYS A 71 6.11 24.83 10.63
N ASN A 72 5.81 25.60 11.68
CA ASN A 72 5.23 26.93 11.54
C ASN A 72 6.10 27.82 10.65
N ASN A 73 5.49 28.39 9.60
CA ASN A 73 6.10 29.38 8.70
C ASN A 73 7.30 28.90 7.86
N SER A 74 7.42 27.59 7.56
CA SER A 74 8.45 27.07 6.65
C SER A 74 7.94 25.89 5.83
N THR A 75 8.31 25.81 4.56
CA THR A 75 8.03 24.61 3.77
C THR A 75 8.96 23.46 4.17
N ASN A 76 8.55 22.22 3.92
CA ASN A 76 9.40 21.05 4.15
C ASN A 76 10.71 21.11 3.35
N LEU A 77 10.69 21.73 2.17
CA LEU A 77 11.89 21.95 1.37
C LEU A 77 12.84 22.97 2.05
N ASP A 78 12.32 24.04 2.64
CA ASP A 78 13.13 25.01 3.40
C ASP A 78 13.78 24.36 4.62
N VAL A 79 13.03 23.53 5.34
CA VAL A 79 13.53 22.79 6.50
C VAL A 79 14.63 21.83 6.10
N LEU A 80 14.43 21.07 5.02
CA LEU A 80 15.44 20.17 4.48
C LEU A 80 16.69 20.94 4.06
N TYR A 81 16.52 22.08 3.37
CA TYR A 81 17.63 22.90 2.91
C TYR A 81 18.47 23.42 4.07
N GLU A 82 17.84 23.99 5.09
CA GLU A 82 18.57 24.51 6.27
C GLU A 82 19.29 23.40 7.03
N LYS A 83 18.68 22.21 7.16
CA LYS A 83 19.34 21.05 7.76
C LYS A 83 20.54 20.58 6.94
N LEU A 84 20.38 20.34 5.65
CA LEU A 84 21.49 19.89 4.81
C LEU A 84 22.61 20.94 4.69
N LYS A 85 22.26 22.23 4.75
CA LYS A 85 23.23 23.33 4.82
C LYS A 85 23.99 23.36 6.13
N SER A 86 23.41 22.92 7.25
CA SER A 86 24.15 22.79 8.51
C SER A 86 25.21 21.69 8.40
N VAL A 87 24.90 20.55 7.78
CA VAL A 87 25.86 19.47 7.52
C VAL A 87 26.98 19.94 6.59
N LYS A 88 26.65 20.76 5.58
CA LYS A 88 27.65 21.40 4.71
C LYS A 88 28.62 22.29 5.49
N ARG A 89 28.17 22.96 6.56
CA ARG A 89 29.02 23.83 7.40
C ARG A 89 29.89 23.02 8.36
N THR A 90 29.36 21.94 8.94
CA THR A 90 30.07 21.12 9.93
C THR A 90 30.97 20.06 9.30
N GLY A 91 30.73 19.69 8.05
CA GLY A 91 31.47 18.65 7.34
C GLY A 91 31.19 17.23 7.84
N HIS A 92 30.21 17.05 8.74
CA HIS A 92 29.91 15.77 9.38
C HIS A 92 28.41 15.67 9.64
N LEU A 93 27.86 14.44 9.54
CA LEU A 93 26.49 14.14 9.93
C LEU A 93 26.33 14.30 11.45
N PRO A 94 25.29 15.00 11.94
CA PRO A 94 25.10 15.22 13.36
C PRO A 94 24.81 13.92 14.12
N LEU A 95 25.35 13.82 15.33
CA LEU A 95 25.17 12.68 16.22
C LEU A 95 23.70 12.51 16.66
N LYS A 96 23.35 11.28 17.00
CA LYS A 96 22.01 10.66 17.10
C LYS A 96 20.96 11.33 18.02
N TRP A 97 21.26 12.46 18.69
CA TRP A 97 20.52 12.95 19.87
C TRP A 97 20.17 14.45 19.85
N ALA A 98 20.31 15.14 18.71
CA ALA A 98 19.96 16.55 18.64
C ALA A 98 18.46 16.73 18.32
N ASP A 99 17.63 16.67 19.37
CA ASP A 99 16.20 17.03 19.43
C ASP A 99 15.21 16.17 18.60
N ASP A 100 13.92 16.14 18.99
CA ASP A 100 12.82 15.45 18.27
C ASP A 100 12.65 15.94 16.83
N ASP A 101 13.10 17.17 16.56
CA ASP A 101 13.16 17.76 15.21
C ASP A 101 14.49 17.49 14.51
N GLY A 102 15.36 16.64 15.04
CA GLY A 102 16.70 16.33 14.55
C GLY A 102 16.76 15.50 13.28
N PHE A 103 17.99 15.17 12.84
CA PHE A 103 18.21 14.30 11.66
C PHE A 103 17.67 12.87 11.83
N GLY A 104 17.51 12.41 13.08
CA GLY A 104 16.90 11.12 13.40
C GLY A 104 15.39 11.17 13.62
N GLY A 105 14.83 12.35 13.91
CA GLY A 105 13.40 12.52 14.22
C GLY A 105 12.54 12.87 13.00
N ILE A 106 13.16 13.40 11.94
CA ILE A 106 12.48 13.66 10.66
C ILE A 106 13.12 12.87 9.53
N GLY A 107 12.35 12.62 8.47
CA GLY A 107 12.80 11.86 7.32
C GLY A 107 11.79 11.83 6.19
N PHE A 108 11.82 10.75 5.43
CA PHE A 108 11.01 10.58 4.23
C PHE A 108 10.20 9.30 4.29
N ARG A 109 9.08 9.29 3.55
CA ARG A 109 8.49 8.05 3.10
C ARG A 109 9.40 7.40 2.07
N ARG A 110 9.69 6.10 2.23
CA ARG A 110 10.61 5.35 1.36
C ARG A 110 10.15 5.37 -0.09
N ASN A 111 8.87 5.09 -0.35
CA ASN A 111 8.32 5.10 -1.71
C ASN A 111 8.45 6.47 -2.39
N GLU A 112 8.33 7.58 -1.65
CA GLU A 112 8.46 8.94 -2.19
C GLU A 112 9.92 9.30 -2.48
N ILE A 113 10.83 9.09 -1.53
CA ILE A 113 12.24 9.48 -1.72
C ILE A 113 12.93 8.58 -2.75
N PHE A 114 12.66 7.27 -2.75
CA PHE A 114 13.30 6.36 -3.68
C PHE A 114 12.73 6.41 -5.10
N ALA A 115 11.54 6.98 -5.30
CA ALA A 115 11.10 7.38 -6.64
C ALA A 115 12.02 8.46 -7.25
N ILE A 116 12.63 9.31 -6.42
CA ILE A 116 13.61 10.33 -6.84
C ILE A 116 15.02 9.72 -6.95
N PHE A 117 15.33 8.73 -6.11
CA PHE A 117 16.64 8.10 -6.02
C PHE A 117 16.58 6.56 -6.19
N PRO A 118 16.20 6.04 -7.37
CA PRO A 118 16.10 4.60 -7.60
C PRO A 118 17.44 3.89 -7.44
N ASP A 119 18.54 4.47 -7.96
CA ASP A 119 19.88 3.87 -7.85
C ASP A 119 20.36 3.73 -6.39
N VAL A 120 19.93 4.66 -5.52
CA VAL A 120 20.25 4.63 -4.09
C VAL A 120 19.44 3.54 -3.38
N PHE A 121 18.21 3.28 -3.85
CA PHE A 121 17.39 2.19 -3.34
C PHE A 121 17.99 0.83 -3.68
N ASP A 122 18.42 0.63 -4.92
CA ASP A 122 19.05 -0.63 -5.35
C ASP A 122 20.30 -0.91 -4.51
N ALA A 123 21.14 0.10 -4.31
CA ALA A 123 22.32 -0.04 -3.47
C ALA A 123 21.98 -0.24 -1.97
N LEU A 124 20.92 0.38 -1.45
CA LEU A 124 20.43 0.10 -0.11
C LEU A 124 20.03 -1.37 0.06
N MET A 125 19.36 -1.95 -0.95
CA MET A 125 18.97 -3.35 -0.94
C MET A 125 20.19 -4.27 -1.00
N GLU A 126 21.16 -3.98 -1.85
CA GLU A 126 22.44 -4.71 -1.91
C GLU A 126 23.17 -4.68 -0.56
N LEU A 127 23.20 -3.53 0.12
CA LEU A 127 23.80 -3.41 1.46
C LEU A 127 23.04 -4.18 2.53
N TYR A 128 21.71 -4.20 2.44
CA TYR A 128 20.87 -4.98 3.35
C TYR A 128 21.13 -6.48 3.18
N PHE A 129 21.25 -6.95 1.93
CA PHE A 129 21.63 -8.32 1.63
C PHE A 129 23.06 -8.63 2.12
N ALA A 130 24.04 -7.76 1.86
CA ALA A 130 25.42 -7.97 2.33
C ALA A 130 25.51 -8.11 3.86
N LYS A 131 24.83 -7.24 4.62
CA LYS A 131 24.79 -7.32 6.10
C LYS A 131 24.06 -8.55 6.64
N LEU A 132 23.12 -9.13 5.89
CA LEU A 132 22.49 -10.39 6.27
C LEU A 132 23.48 -11.56 6.18
N PHE A 133 24.43 -11.53 5.24
CA PHE A 133 25.41 -12.59 5.04
C PHE A 133 26.70 -12.42 5.87
N GLU A 134 27.12 -11.18 6.21
CA GLU A 134 28.31 -10.93 7.04
C GLU A 134 28.12 -11.29 8.52
N ASN A 135 26.88 -11.33 9.03
CA ASN A 135 26.59 -11.65 10.43
C ASN A 135 26.71 -13.14 10.78
N ASP A 136 26.81 -14.05 9.79
CA ASP A 136 26.92 -15.49 10.03
C ASP A 136 28.37 -15.95 10.38
N GLU A 137 29.41 -15.20 10.00
CA GLU A 137 30.79 -15.59 10.32
C GLU A 137 31.24 -15.15 11.72
N ALA A 138 30.58 -14.16 12.33
CA ALA A 138 30.99 -13.58 13.62
C ALA A 138 30.25 -14.14 14.84
N GLN A 139 29.15 -14.89 14.67
CA GLN A 139 28.38 -15.49 15.77
C GLN A 139 28.38 -17.01 15.70
N GLY A 140 29.57 -17.58 15.89
CA GLY A 140 29.70 -18.98 16.25
C GLY A 140 29.11 -19.26 17.65
N ARG A 141 28.15 -20.17 17.66
CA ARG A 141 27.60 -20.95 18.80
C ARG A 141 26.45 -20.29 19.56
N ASP A 142 25.38 -21.07 19.71
CA ASP A 142 24.19 -20.88 20.55
C ASP A 142 23.00 -20.09 19.99
N ILE A 143 22.46 -20.52 18.84
CA ILE A 143 21.00 -20.53 18.62
C ILE A 143 20.62 -21.86 17.97
N GLU A 144 20.43 -22.90 18.77
CA GLU A 144 19.56 -24.00 18.38
C GLU A 144 18.14 -23.44 18.19
N GLN A 145 17.58 -23.62 16.99
CA GLN A 145 16.19 -23.28 16.58
C GLN A 145 15.82 -21.83 16.23
N LYS A 146 16.50 -21.20 15.26
CA LYS A 146 15.82 -20.22 14.41
C LYS A 146 16.26 -20.39 12.95
N GLU A 147 15.43 -21.12 12.20
CA GLU A 147 15.44 -21.34 10.75
C GLU A 147 16.67 -20.81 10.00
N LEU A 148 17.63 -21.70 9.76
CA LEU A 148 18.71 -21.53 8.80
C LEU A 148 18.10 -21.40 7.39
N ARG A 149 17.68 -20.20 6.97
CA ARG A 149 17.28 -19.94 5.59
C ARG A 149 18.54 -19.67 4.78
N THR A 150 19.15 -20.73 4.26
CA THR A 150 20.19 -20.59 3.24
C THR A 150 19.67 -19.75 2.08
N LYS A 151 20.56 -19.06 1.35
CA LYS A 151 20.23 -18.29 0.14
C LYS A 151 19.36 -19.10 -0.82
N ASP A 152 19.62 -20.40 -0.93
CA ASP A 152 18.85 -21.33 -1.76
C ASP A 152 17.41 -21.53 -1.26
N ASP A 153 17.15 -21.50 0.04
CA ASP A 153 15.80 -21.57 0.62
C ASP A 153 15.01 -20.28 0.34
N LEU A 154 15.66 -19.13 0.46
CA LEU A 154 15.05 -17.84 0.10
C LEU A 154 14.75 -17.75 -1.40
N LEU A 155 15.68 -18.16 -2.26
CA LEU A 155 15.48 -18.23 -3.70
C LEU A 155 14.37 -19.22 -4.07
N SER A 156 14.30 -20.36 -3.39
CA SER A 156 13.22 -21.35 -3.58
C SER A 156 11.87 -20.78 -3.17
N ARG A 157 11.82 -20.00 -2.10
CA ARG A 157 10.59 -19.35 -1.62
C ARG A 157 10.15 -18.21 -2.54
N ILE A 158 11.09 -17.43 -3.07
CA ILE A 158 10.82 -16.42 -4.10
C ILE A 158 10.23 -17.10 -5.34
N ALA A 159 10.88 -18.15 -5.85
CA ALA A 159 10.38 -18.88 -7.03
C ALA A 159 9.00 -19.50 -6.79
N MET A 160 8.71 -19.96 -5.57
CA MET A 160 7.38 -20.44 -5.20
C MET A 160 6.34 -19.31 -5.21
N LEU A 161 6.67 -18.16 -4.63
CA LEU A 161 5.78 -16.98 -4.58
C LEU A 161 5.56 -16.36 -5.95
N GLU A 162 6.57 -16.36 -6.83
CA GLU A 162 6.42 -15.92 -8.22
C GLU A 162 5.45 -16.83 -8.98
N ARG A 163 5.60 -18.16 -8.82
CA ARG A 163 4.69 -19.13 -9.42
C ARG A 163 3.26 -19.02 -8.87
N GLU A 164 3.11 -18.71 -7.59
CA GLU A 164 1.80 -18.45 -6.99
C GLU A 164 1.19 -17.15 -7.54
N ASN A 165 1.99 -16.09 -7.69
CA ASN A 165 1.55 -14.84 -8.32
C ASN A 165 1.10 -15.06 -9.77
N GLU A 166 1.83 -15.84 -10.56
CA GLU A 166 1.42 -16.19 -11.93
C GLU A 166 0.08 -16.92 -11.96
N LYS A 167 -0.11 -17.92 -11.07
CA LYS A 167 -1.38 -18.64 -10.95
C LYS A 167 -2.53 -17.72 -10.56
N LEU A 168 -2.29 -16.81 -9.61
CA LEU A 168 -3.30 -15.83 -9.18
C LEU A 168 -3.65 -14.86 -10.30
N ARG A 169 -2.67 -14.37 -11.05
CA ARG A 169 -2.89 -13.49 -12.23
C ARG A 169 -3.70 -14.20 -13.30
N ALA A 170 -3.34 -15.44 -13.64
CA ALA A 170 -4.10 -16.24 -14.61
C ALA A 170 -5.54 -16.49 -14.14
N ARG A 171 -5.75 -16.74 -12.84
CA ARG A 171 -7.08 -16.92 -12.28
C ARG A 171 -7.90 -15.63 -12.32
N ILE A 172 -7.29 -14.48 -12.06
CA ILE A 172 -7.94 -13.17 -12.19
C ILE A 172 -8.38 -12.95 -13.64
N GLU A 173 -7.49 -13.17 -14.61
CA GLU A 173 -7.80 -13.01 -16.03
C GLU A 173 -8.96 -13.91 -16.47
N GLN A 174 -8.96 -15.18 -16.04
CA GLN A 174 -10.08 -16.09 -16.30
C GLN A 174 -11.39 -15.57 -15.68
N LEU A 175 -11.37 -15.13 -14.42
CA LEU A 175 -12.54 -14.58 -13.74
C LEU A 175 -13.05 -13.29 -14.40
N GLU A 176 -12.14 -12.46 -14.93
CA GLU A 176 -12.50 -11.27 -15.71
C GLU A 176 -13.17 -11.64 -17.05
N GLN A 177 -12.74 -12.72 -17.71
CA GLN A 177 -13.39 -13.24 -18.92
C GLN A 177 -14.77 -13.85 -18.62
N GLU A 178 -14.97 -14.45 -17.44
CA GLU A 178 -16.25 -15.02 -17.00
C GLU A 178 -17.25 -13.94 -16.52
N ARG A 179 -16.77 -12.74 -16.16
CA ARG A 179 -17.61 -11.63 -15.71
C ARG A 179 -18.41 -11.05 -16.89
N PRO A 180 -19.67 -10.60 -16.67
CA PRO A 180 -20.40 -9.87 -17.70
C PRO A 180 -19.57 -8.68 -18.21
N ILE A 181 -19.47 -8.58 -19.53
CA ILE A 181 -18.67 -7.54 -20.19
C ILE A 181 -19.17 -6.14 -19.84
N HIS A 182 -18.24 -5.19 -19.75
CA HIS A 182 -18.52 -3.76 -19.62
C HIS A 182 -19.20 -3.29 -18.33
N LEU A 183 -19.29 -4.13 -17.29
CA LEU A 183 -19.77 -3.67 -15.98
C LEU A 183 -18.93 -2.50 -15.48
N TYR A 184 -19.58 -1.39 -15.13
CA TYR A 184 -18.96 -0.12 -14.72
C TYR A 184 -18.01 0.53 -15.75
N LYS A 185 -17.94 0.05 -16.99
CA LYS A 185 -16.97 0.58 -17.99
C LYS A 185 -17.35 1.95 -18.54
N TYR A 186 -18.64 2.19 -18.74
CA TYR A 186 -19.17 3.42 -19.35
C TYR A 186 -20.08 4.22 -18.42
N TRP A 187 -20.42 3.64 -17.26
CA TRP A 187 -21.38 4.22 -16.35
C TRP A 187 -21.05 3.84 -14.91
N ASP A 188 -20.63 4.82 -14.12
CA ASP A 188 -20.29 4.61 -12.70
C ASP A 188 -21.48 4.11 -11.86
N LYS A 189 -22.69 4.45 -12.28
CA LYS A 189 -23.95 3.97 -11.68
C LYS A 189 -24.62 2.90 -12.54
N ASP A 190 -23.85 1.90 -12.93
CA ASP A 190 -24.32 0.79 -13.76
C ASP A 190 -25.47 0.00 -13.06
N PRO A 191 -26.69 0.01 -13.62
CA PRO A 191 -27.85 -0.68 -13.05
C PRO A 191 -27.69 -2.20 -13.03
N LEU A 192 -27.02 -2.78 -14.04
CA LEU A 192 -26.80 -4.22 -14.11
C LEU A 192 -25.80 -4.64 -13.05
N ALA A 193 -24.71 -3.88 -12.89
CA ALA A 193 -23.74 -4.14 -11.85
C ALA A 193 -24.36 -4.05 -10.45
N LYS A 194 -25.17 -3.01 -10.20
CA LYS A 194 -25.90 -2.87 -8.94
C LYS A 194 -26.93 -3.99 -8.73
N ALA A 195 -27.61 -4.46 -9.78
CA ALA A 195 -28.53 -5.60 -9.67
C ALA A 195 -27.81 -6.90 -9.29
N ILE A 196 -26.62 -7.15 -9.85
CA ILE A 196 -25.78 -8.30 -9.49
C ILE A 196 -25.37 -8.22 -8.01
N GLU A 197 -24.95 -7.05 -7.53
CA GLU A 197 -24.60 -6.82 -6.13
C GLU A 197 -25.80 -7.09 -5.20
N ILE A 198 -26.97 -6.54 -5.51
CA ILE A 198 -28.18 -6.78 -4.71
C ILE A 198 -28.53 -8.28 -4.69
N ARG A 199 -28.43 -8.98 -5.82
CA ARG A 199 -28.68 -10.43 -5.88
C ARG A 199 -27.70 -11.20 -5.00
N ARG A 200 -26.41 -10.85 -5.02
CA ARG A 200 -25.42 -11.46 -4.13
C ARG A 200 -25.73 -11.16 -2.66
N ASP A 201 -26.00 -9.92 -2.30
CA ASP A 201 -26.02 -9.53 -0.89
C ASP A 201 -27.37 -9.85 -0.21
N ASN A 202 -28.48 -9.68 -0.94
CA ASN A 202 -29.82 -9.84 -0.39
C ASN A 202 -30.49 -11.17 -0.76
N TRP A 203 -29.96 -11.89 -1.75
CA TRP A 203 -30.56 -13.12 -2.26
C TRP A 203 -29.60 -14.32 -2.30
N ALA A 204 -28.34 -14.20 -1.83
CA ALA A 204 -27.39 -15.33 -1.83
C ALA A 204 -27.90 -16.57 -1.12
N ASN A 205 -28.66 -16.39 -0.04
CA ASN A 205 -29.19 -17.47 0.78
C ASN A 205 -30.69 -17.73 0.53
N TYR A 206 -31.23 -17.24 -0.58
CA TYR A 206 -32.64 -17.44 -0.91
C TYR A 206 -32.92 -18.93 -1.14
N ASP A 207 -33.86 -19.47 -0.37
CA ASP A 207 -34.34 -20.84 -0.47
C ASP A 207 -35.83 -20.83 -0.86
N PRO A 208 -36.21 -21.34 -2.05
CA PRO A 208 -37.61 -21.43 -2.47
C PRO A 208 -38.51 -22.20 -1.50
N GLU A 209 -37.98 -23.21 -0.81
CA GLU A 209 -38.73 -24.04 0.14
C GLU A 209 -38.91 -23.35 1.50
N ASN A 210 -38.11 -22.32 1.78
CA ASN A 210 -38.18 -21.52 3.00
C ASN A 210 -38.25 -20.02 2.67
N ASP A 211 -39.15 -19.66 1.76
CA ASP A 211 -39.30 -18.30 1.24
C ASP A 211 -39.53 -17.27 2.36
N PHE A 212 -40.36 -17.57 3.36
CA PHE A 212 -40.67 -16.61 4.41
C PHE A 212 -39.44 -16.19 5.24
N ALA A 213 -38.51 -17.12 5.49
CA ALA A 213 -37.32 -16.84 6.30
C ALA A 213 -36.14 -16.28 5.48
N THR A 214 -36.08 -16.59 4.19
CA THR A 214 -34.90 -16.31 3.34
C THR A 214 -35.14 -15.25 2.27
N ARG A 215 -36.39 -14.80 2.08
CA ARG A 215 -36.73 -13.76 1.12
C ARG A 215 -36.08 -12.42 1.47
N GLY A 216 -35.41 -11.82 0.49
CA GLY A 216 -34.85 -10.48 0.59
C GLY A 216 -35.93 -9.42 0.84
N ASN A 217 -35.64 -8.46 1.73
CA ASN A 217 -36.56 -7.37 2.06
C ASN A 217 -36.60 -6.32 0.94
N GLN A 218 -37.64 -6.37 0.11
CA GLN A 218 -37.80 -5.52 -1.07
C GLN A 218 -37.89 -4.03 -0.74
N GLU A 219 -38.51 -3.67 0.39
CA GLU A 219 -38.61 -2.27 0.82
C GLU A 219 -37.25 -1.72 1.24
N ALA A 220 -36.46 -2.55 1.94
CA ALA A 220 -35.09 -2.20 2.32
C ALA A 220 -34.20 -2.04 1.08
N ILE A 221 -34.27 -2.99 0.13
CA ILE A 221 -33.53 -2.94 -1.15
C ILE A 221 -33.91 -1.66 -1.93
N THR A 222 -35.21 -1.37 -2.07
CA THR A 222 -35.67 -0.19 -2.80
C THR A 222 -35.20 1.11 -2.13
N ARG A 223 -35.15 1.14 -0.79
CA ARG A 223 -34.64 2.29 -0.03
C ARG A 223 -33.14 2.48 -0.24
N GLU A 224 -32.36 1.40 -0.21
CA GLU A 224 -30.93 1.42 -0.49
C GLU A 224 -30.66 1.96 -1.91
N LEU A 225 -31.39 1.50 -2.91
CA LEU A 225 -31.26 1.96 -4.29
C LEU A 225 -31.56 3.45 -4.46
N LYS A 226 -32.55 3.98 -3.72
CA LYS A 226 -32.82 5.43 -3.71
C LYS A 226 -31.71 6.23 -3.04
N GLN A 227 -31.13 5.72 -1.95
CA GLN A 227 -29.98 6.36 -1.28
C GLN A 227 -28.73 6.35 -2.17
N TRP A 228 -28.56 5.30 -2.97
CA TRP A 228 -27.54 5.23 -4.02
C TRP A 228 -27.79 6.23 -5.18
N GLY A 229 -28.97 6.86 -5.22
CA GLY A 229 -29.33 7.94 -6.14
C GLY A 229 -30.07 7.46 -7.39
N ALA A 230 -30.68 6.28 -7.36
CA ALA A 230 -31.60 5.85 -8.42
C ALA A 230 -32.94 6.59 -8.32
N SER A 231 -33.54 6.92 -9.47
CA SER A 231 -34.94 7.35 -9.52
C SER A 231 -35.87 6.20 -9.11
N ASN A 232 -37.13 6.50 -8.75
CA ASN A 232 -38.09 5.45 -8.39
C ASN A 232 -38.22 4.37 -9.47
N ALA A 233 -38.29 4.77 -10.75
CA ALA A 233 -38.39 3.85 -11.87
C ALA A 233 -37.14 2.97 -12.01
N LEU A 234 -35.96 3.55 -11.88
CA LEU A 234 -34.69 2.82 -11.98
C LEU A 234 -34.50 1.88 -10.79
N ALA A 235 -34.85 2.31 -9.58
CA ALA A 235 -34.78 1.47 -8.39
C ALA A 235 -35.69 0.23 -8.52
N THR A 236 -36.92 0.41 -9.01
CA THR A 236 -37.84 -0.70 -9.27
C THR A 236 -37.30 -1.64 -10.36
N LEU A 237 -36.67 -1.10 -11.40
CA LEU A 237 -36.06 -1.92 -12.45
C LEU A 237 -34.91 -2.77 -11.90
N ILE A 238 -33.99 -2.15 -11.16
CA ILE A 238 -32.84 -2.84 -10.56
C ILE A 238 -33.31 -3.92 -9.57
N GLU A 239 -34.28 -3.60 -8.70
CA GLU A 239 -34.85 -4.56 -7.75
C GLU A 239 -35.45 -5.77 -8.47
N ARG A 240 -36.25 -5.54 -9.52
CA ARG A 240 -36.84 -6.62 -10.32
C ARG A 240 -35.78 -7.45 -11.03
N THR A 241 -34.76 -6.82 -11.60
CA THR A 241 -33.66 -7.51 -12.27
C THR A 241 -32.84 -8.35 -11.29
N ALA A 242 -32.69 -7.89 -10.04
CA ALA A 242 -31.97 -8.60 -8.98
C ALA A 242 -32.79 -9.72 -8.32
N CYS A 243 -34.11 -9.58 -8.24
CA CYS A 243 -34.98 -10.56 -7.60
C CYS A 243 -34.98 -11.90 -8.37
N PRO A 244 -34.79 -13.05 -7.71
CA PRO A 244 -34.87 -14.37 -8.34
C PRO A 244 -36.31 -14.89 -8.50
N ILE A 245 -37.29 -14.27 -7.84
CA ILE A 245 -38.68 -14.74 -7.81
C ILE A 245 -39.44 -14.29 -9.06
N ASN A 246 -40.04 -15.24 -9.78
CA ASN A 246 -40.96 -14.93 -10.86
C ASN A 246 -42.28 -14.33 -10.31
N ARG A 247 -42.49 -13.04 -10.54
CA ARG A 247 -43.72 -12.31 -10.15
C ARG A 247 -44.75 -12.23 -11.27
N ASP A 248 -44.46 -12.83 -12.42
CA ASP A 248 -45.41 -12.88 -13.53
C ASP A 248 -46.46 -13.97 -13.27
N ASN A 249 -47.67 -13.53 -12.96
CA ASN A 249 -48.81 -14.42 -12.71
C ASN A 249 -49.39 -15.01 -14.01
N SER A 250 -48.93 -14.60 -15.20
CA SER A 250 -49.41 -15.15 -16.47
C SER A 250 -49.04 -16.63 -16.65
N GLN A 251 -47.93 -17.08 -16.07
CA GLN A 251 -47.46 -18.46 -16.18
C GLN A 251 -48.06 -19.41 -15.14
N LYS A 252 -48.67 -18.91 -14.06
CA LYS A 252 -49.34 -19.75 -13.05
C LYS A 252 -50.65 -20.38 -13.55
N ASN A 253 -51.20 -19.87 -14.66
CA ASN A 253 -52.44 -20.34 -15.27
C ASN A 253 -52.22 -21.15 -16.57
N ALA A 254 -50.97 -21.37 -16.99
CA ALA A 254 -50.68 -22.30 -18.06
C ALA A 254 -50.82 -23.72 -17.49
N LYS A 255 -51.93 -24.39 -17.81
CA LYS A 255 -52.07 -25.82 -17.52
C LYS A 255 -50.87 -26.55 -18.16
N PRO A 256 -50.27 -27.54 -17.48
CA PRO A 256 -49.35 -28.44 -18.15
C PRO A 256 -50.12 -29.18 -19.24
N ASP A 257 -49.59 -29.16 -20.46
CA ASP A 257 -49.99 -30.05 -21.55
C ASP A 257 -49.54 -31.49 -21.27
#